data_AF-R7SRE1-F1
#
_entry.id   AF-R7SRE1-F1
#
_cell.length_a   1.000
_cell.length_b   1.000
_cell.length_c   1.000
_cell.angle_alpha   90.00
_cell.angle_beta   90.00
_cell.angle_gamma   90.00
#
_symmetry.space_group_name_H-M   'P 1'
#
loop_
_entity.id
_entity.type
_entity.pdbx_description
1 polymer ?
#
loop_
_entity_poly.entity_id
_entity_poly.type
_entity_poly.pdbx_seq_one_letter_code
_entity_poly.pdbx_strand_id
1 'polypeptide(L)'
;MQLSMAQMRRCRNDSPTLPISRLPPELLRMIFGYLRDPPSPHRWRNSTRARFASYKPLIAAMLVCYKWHSIASQTASLWTDIDVVRQGCFASVLLSRSSAAPFRLRGRFTESTSDQNNSLEDIISIQRSRLLQLDLWGSSEAEVASPTRMHNLLAMDMPLLHILSLSCEPVDDVALPSTAFGASGKFPNLKAMLLENFLWVPSCGLPKLTHLHLAQVDSFTTRDVRDLLRSTPALEVLDITLSSGLTVAPGSTAPASPVALP
;
A
#
# COMPACT_ATOMS: atom_id res chain seq x y z
N MET A 1 6.31 -36.28 28.38
CA MET A 1 4.84 -36.50 28.28
C MET A 1 4.14 -35.59 27.26
N GLN A 2 4.45 -34.28 27.15
CA GLN A 2 3.79 -33.41 26.15
C GLN A 2 4.12 -33.75 24.68
N LEU A 3 5.37 -34.15 24.39
CA LEU A 3 5.79 -34.55 23.03
C LEU A 3 5.06 -35.81 22.53
N SER A 4 4.82 -36.80 23.39
CA SER A 4 4.12 -38.04 23.03
C SER A 4 2.62 -37.80 22.76
N MET A 5 1.98 -36.88 23.48
CA MET A 5 0.59 -36.47 23.20
C MET A 5 0.46 -35.68 21.89
N ALA A 6 1.43 -34.83 21.56
CA ALA A 6 1.45 -34.11 20.29
C ALA A 6 1.60 -35.07 19.10
N GLN A 7 2.46 -36.10 19.22
CA GLN A 7 2.62 -37.14 18.21
C GLN A 7 1.37 -38.00 18.04
N MET A 8 0.70 -38.42 19.12
CA MET A 8 -0.55 -39.16 19.03
C MET A 8 -1.68 -38.36 18.34
N ARG A 9 -1.79 -37.06 18.64
CA ARG A 9 -2.76 -36.16 17.96
C ARG A 9 -2.43 -35.99 16.47
N ARG A 10 -1.14 -35.97 16.08
CA ARG A 10 -0.73 -35.95 14.67
C ARG A 10 -1.15 -37.23 13.95
N CYS A 11 -0.79 -38.40 14.50
CA CYS A 11 -1.14 -39.69 13.89
C CYS A 11 -2.66 -39.86 13.73
N ARG A 12 -3.46 -39.40 14.71
CA ARG A 12 -4.93 -39.42 14.62
C ARG A 12 -5.45 -38.50 13.51
N ASN A 13 -4.90 -37.30 13.37
CA ASN A 13 -5.32 -36.33 12.36
C ASN A 13 -4.89 -36.69 10.93
N ASP A 14 -3.84 -37.51 10.78
CA ASP A 14 -3.39 -38.01 9.48
C ASP A 14 -4.14 -39.29 9.04
N SER A 15 -5.01 -39.83 9.89
CA SER A 15 -5.83 -41.00 9.55
C SER A 15 -6.83 -40.66 8.42
N PRO A 16 -6.88 -41.44 7.32
CA PRO A 16 -7.78 -41.21 6.18
C PRO A 16 -9.28 -41.40 6.52
N THR A 17 -9.57 -41.87 7.73
CA THR A 17 -10.93 -42.05 8.25
C THR A 17 -11.58 -40.74 8.70
N LEU A 18 -10.80 -39.68 8.95
CA LEU A 18 -11.35 -38.38 9.32
C LEU A 18 -11.72 -37.56 8.06
N PRO A 19 -12.90 -36.92 8.00
CA PRO A 19 -13.28 -36.09 6.85
C PRO A 19 -12.26 -34.99 6.53
N ILE A 20 -11.60 -34.44 7.54
CA ILE A 20 -10.65 -33.32 7.40
C ILE A 20 -9.31 -33.71 6.75
N SER A 21 -8.92 -34.98 6.82
CA SER A 21 -7.67 -35.47 6.23
C SER A 21 -7.83 -35.81 4.75
N ARG A 22 -9.07 -35.99 4.26
CA ARG A 22 -9.39 -36.34 2.87
C ARG A 22 -9.26 -35.19 1.87
N LEU A 23 -9.29 -33.94 2.34
CA LEU A 23 -9.11 -32.78 1.46
C LEU A 23 -7.66 -32.77 0.90
N PRO A 24 -7.50 -32.75 -0.44
CA PRO A 24 -6.20 -32.56 -1.07
C PRO A 24 -5.57 -31.22 -0.68
N PRO A 25 -4.23 -31.13 -0.64
CA PRO A 25 -3.55 -29.87 -0.34
C PRO A 25 -3.94 -28.70 -1.26
N GLU A 26 -4.30 -28.99 -2.51
CA GLU A 26 -4.72 -28.01 -3.52
C GLU A 26 -6.03 -27.33 -3.09
N LEU A 27 -7.03 -28.11 -2.65
CA LEU A 27 -8.31 -27.58 -2.20
C LEU A 27 -8.17 -26.80 -0.90
N LEU A 28 -7.31 -27.26 0.01
CA LEU A 28 -7.00 -26.51 1.24
C LEU A 28 -6.35 -25.16 0.92
N ARG A 29 -5.43 -25.10 -0.04
CA ARG A 29 -4.82 -23.84 -0.51
C ARG A 29 -5.88 -22.89 -1.08
N MET A 30 -6.82 -23.39 -1.88
CA MET A 30 -7.93 -22.58 -2.40
C MET A 30 -8.80 -22.03 -1.28
N ILE A 31 -9.20 -22.88 -0.31
CA ILE A 31 -9.97 -22.47 0.86
C ILE A 31 -9.24 -21.38 1.65
N PHE A 32 -7.94 -21.56 1.90
CA PHE A 32 -7.11 -20.56 2.58
C PHE A 32 -7.01 -19.25 1.78
N GLY A 33 -7.01 -19.32 0.44
CA GLY A 33 -7.11 -18.16 -0.43
C GLY A 33 -8.39 -17.36 -0.17
N TYR A 34 -9.55 -18.03 -0.07
CA TYR A 34 -10.81 -17.37 0.27
C TYR A 34 -10.84 -16.78 1.69
N LEU A 35 -10.11 -17.38 2.64
CA LEU A 35 -9.95 -16.79 3.98
C LEU A 35 -9.11 -15.50 3.97
N ARG A 36 -8.26 -15.31 2.94
CA ARG A 36 -7.42 -14.13 2.76
C ARG A 36 -8.09 -13.05 1.93
N ASP A 37 -8.85 -13.42 0.91
CA ASP A 37 -9.48 -12.47 -0.02
C ASP A 37 -11.02 -12.55 0.07
N PRO A 38 -11.65 -11.81 0.99
CA PRO A 38 -13.10 -11.79 1.06
C PRO A 38 -13.66 -11.06 -0.18
N PRO A 39 -14.63 -11.65 -0.89
CA PRO A 39 -15.16 -11.12 -2.15
C PRO A 39 -15.75 -9.73 -1.93
N SER A 40 -15.05 -8.69 -2.37
CA SER A 40 -15.60 -7.34 -2.43
C SER A 40 -15.07 -6.62 -3.66
N PRO A 41 -15.84 -6.60 -4.76
CA PRO A 41 -15.43 -6.03 -6.05
C PRO A 41 -15.38 -4.49 -6.09
N HIS A 42 -15.69 -3.76 -5.01
CA HIS A 42 -15.86 -2.29 -5.03
C HIS A 42 -14.84 -1.49 -4.21
N ARG A 43 -13.69 -2.09 -3.89
CA ARG A 43 -12.76 -1.56 -2.86
C ARG A 43 -11.76 -0.49 -3.33
N TRP A 44 -12.00 0.14 -4.47
CA TRP A 44 -11.18 1.28 -4.91
C TRP A 44 -11.51 2.56 -4.12
N ARG A 45 -12.76 2.71 -3.68
CA ARG A 45 -13.30 3.97 -3.14
C ARG A 45 -13.13 4.15 -1.63
N ASN A 46 -12.84 3.08 -0.89
CA ASN A 46 -12.73 3.14 0.57
C ASN A 46 -11.27 2.95 0.98
N SER A 47 -10.84 3.74 1.97
CA SER A 47 -9.49 3.88 2.51
C SER A 47 -8.53 2.70 2.24
N THR A 48 -7.27 3.02 1.97
CA THR A 48 -6.17 2.04 1.79
C THR A 48 -6.15 0.94 2.86
N ARG A 49 -6.68 1.24 4.06
CA ARG A 49 -6.83 0.34 5.22
C ARG A 49 -7.65 -0.92 4.91
N ALA A 50 -8.63 -0.82 4.02
CA ALA A 50 -9.50 -1.93 3.65
C ALA A 50 -8.80 -2.97 2.74
N ARG A 51 -7.60 -2.66 2.20
CA ARG A 51 -6.86 -3.51 1.25
C ARG A 51 -5.97 -4.57 1.92
N PHE A 52 -5.66 -4.41 3.21
CA PHE A 52 -4.80 -5.35 3.95
C PHE A 52 -5.63 -6.28 4.84
N ALA A 53 -6.03 -7.44 4.29
CA ALA A 53 -6.83 -8.42 5.00
C ALA A 53 -6.15 -8.91 6.28
N SER A 54 -6.95 -9.16 7.32
CA SER A 54 -6.49 -9.74 8.59
C SER A 54 -6.02 -11.18 8.39
N TYR A 55 -4.94 -11.58 9.07
CA TYR A 55 -4.48 -12.97 9.08
C TYR A 55 -5.22 -13.84 10.11
N LYS A 56 -6.07 -13.25 10.96
CA LYS A 56 -6.76 -13.98 12.04
C LYS A 56 -7.54 -15.21 11.53
N PRO A 57 -8.32 -15.15 10.43
CA PRO A 57 -9.01 -16.33 9.92
C PRO A 57 -8.06 -17.44 9.45
N LEU A 58 -6.98 -17.06 8.76
CA LEU A 58 -5.97 -18.03 8.30
C LEU A 58 -5.21 -18.66 9.47
N ILE A 59 -4.82 -17.86 10.47
CA ILE A 59 -4.16 -18.35 11.68
C ILE A 59 -5.09 -19.31 12.44
N ALA A 60 -6.39 -19.00 12.57
CA ALA A 60 -7.35 -19.91 13.18
C ALA A 60 -7.44 -21.25 12.42
N ALA A 61 -7.44 -21.22 11.08
CA ALA A 61 -7.40 -22.43 10.26
C ALA A 61 -6.10 -23.24 10.48
N MET A 62 -4.96 -22.57 10.65
CA MET A 62 -3.68 -23.24 10.95
C MET A 62 -3.69 -23.97 12.30
N LEU A 63 -4.53 -23.58 13.25
CA LEU A 63 -4.63 -24.23 14.57
C LEU A 63 -5.44 -25.53 14.55
N VAL A 64 -6.15 -25.83 13.45
CA VAL A 64 -7.03 -27.01 13.36
C VAL A 64 -6.22 -28.31 13.41
N CYS A 65 -5.18 -28.44 12.59
CA CYS A 65 -4.29 -29.59 12.60
C CYS A 65 -2.93 -29.27 11.98
N TYR A 66 -1.96 -30.16 12.17
CA TYR A 66 -0.61 -30.01 11.63
C TYR A 66 -0.58 -29.90 10.10
N LYS A 67 -1.40 -30.69 9.39
CA LYS A 67 -1.51 -30.63 7.92
C LYS A 67 -1.91 -29.23 7.44
N TRP A 68 -2.92 -28.63 8.06
CA TRP A 68 -3.40 -27.28 7.71
C TRP A 68 -2.36 -26.22 8.01
N HIS A 69 -1.72 -26.31 9.19
CA HIS A 69 -0.59 -25.45 9.54
C HIS A 69 0.52 -25.53 8.50
N SER A 70 0.94 -26.74 8.12
CA SER A 70 2.03 -26.99 7.17
C SER A 70 1.72 -26.40 5.80
N ILE A 71 0.54 -26.72 5.25
CA ILE A 71 0.11 -26.23 3.92
C ILE A 71 0.03 -24.70 3.91
N ALA A 72 -0.65 -24.10 4.89
CA ALA A 72 -0.79 -22.64 4.94
C ALA A 72 0.57 -21.95 5.09
N SER A 73 1.45 -22.47 5.96
CA SER A 73 2.78 -21.89 6.18
C SER A 73 3.67 -21.93 4.94
N GLN A 74 3.58 -22.99 4.14
CA GLN A 74 4.39 -23.18 2.94
C GLN A 74 3.81 -22.51 1.69
N THR A 75 2.57 -22.04 1.74
CA THR A 75 1.92 -21.38 0.62
C THR A 75 2.23 -19.89 0.63
N ALA A 76 3.29 -19.50 -0.08
CA ALA A 76 3.81 -18.13 -0.09
C ALA A 76 2.77 -17.05 -0.46
N SER A 77 1.87 -17.34 -1.40
CA SER A 77 0.84 -16.41 -1.87
C SER A 77 -0.18 -16.01 -0.79
N LEU A 78 -0.26 -16.73 0.33
CA LEU A 78 -1.14 -16.37 1.45
C LEU A 78 -0.57 -15.26 2.32
N TRP A 79 0.74 -15.01 2.26
CA TRP A 79 1.50 -14.14 3.17
C TRP A 79 2.00 -12.86 2.49
N THR A 80 1.25 -12.39 1.49
CA THR A 80 1.67 -11.29 0.61
C THR A 80 1.15 -9.91 1.01
N ASP A 81 0.34 -9.78 2.07
CA ASP A 81 -0.11 -8.46 2.54
C ASP A 81 0.57 -8.11 3.86
N ILE A 82 1.52 -7.19 3.81
CA ILE A 82 2.42 -6.89 4.92
C ILE A 82 2.15 -5.45 5.38
N ASP A 83 1.72 -5.32 6.63
CA ASP A 83 1.47 -4.06 7.30
C ASP A 83 2.42 -3.99 8.49
N VAL A 84 3.53 -3.25 8.32
CA VAL A 84 4.62 -3.18 9.29
C VAL A 84 4.13 -2.62 10.62
N VAL A 85 3.18 -1.69 10.61
CA VAL A 85 2.64 -1.06 11.82
C VAL A 85 1.73 -2.05 12.57
N ARG A 86 0.82 -2.72 11.86
CA ARG A 86 -0.13 -3.66 12.47
C ARG A 86 0.53 -4.96 12.91
N GLN A 87 1.58 -5.39 12.22
CA GLN A 87 2.24 -6.68 12.45
C GLN A 87 3.50 -6.57 13.31
N GLY A 88 4.13 -5.40 13.37
CA GLY A 88 5.34 -5.15 14.16
C GLY A 88 6.42 -6.19 13.85
N CYS A 89 6.94 -6.84 14.89
CA CYS A 89 7.98 -7.87 14.77
C CYS A 89 7.59 -9.07 13.88
N PHE A 90 6.30 -9.34 13.67
CA PHE A 90 5.86 -10.41 12.78
C PHE A 90 6.01 -10.09 11.29
N ALA A 91 6.24 -8.82 10.92
CA ALA A 91 6.43 -8.44 9.51
C ALA A 91 7.58 -9.20 8.85
N SER A 92 8.69 -9.44 9.57
CA SER A 92 9.84 -10.23 9.08
C SER A 92 9.49 -11.69 8.82
N VAL A 93 8.67 -12.30 9.68
CA VAL A 93 8.16 -13.66 9.51
C VAL A 93 7.27 -13.75 8.27
N LEU A 94 6.43 -12.75 8.04
CA LEU A 94 5.56 -12.68 6.87
C LEU A 94 6.37 -12.48 5.58
N LEU A 95 7.38 -11.61 5.60
CA LEU A 95 8.34 -11.45 4.51
C LEU A 95 9.03 -12.78 4.19
N SER A 96 9.52 -13.50 5.20
CA SER A 96 10.13 -14.82 5.04
C SER A 96 9.15 -15.83 4.40
N ARG A 97 7.91 -15.87 4.87
CA ARG A 97 6.87 -16.77 4.32
C ARG A 97 6.43 -16.40 2.90
N SER A 98 6.43 -15.12 2.56
CA SER A 98 6.15 -14.65 1.19
C SER A 98 7.19 -15.13 0.17
N SER A 99 8.37 -15.57 0.63
CA SER A 99 9.45 -16.15 -0.18
C SER A 99 9.79 -15.28 -1.39
N ALA A 100 9.45 -15.70 -2.62
CA ALA A 100 9.67 -14.95 -3.86
C ALA A 100 8.38 -14.30 -4.42
N ALA A 101 7.22 -14.51 -3.79
CA ALA A 101 5.94 -14.01 -4.29
C ALA A 101 5.90 -12.47 -4.28
N PRO A 102 5.32 -11.82 -5.31
CA PRO A 102 5.03 -10.39 -5.26
C PRO A 102 4.10 -10.06 -4.09
N PHE A 103 4.35 -8.95 -3.40
CA PHE A 103 3.62 -8.61 -2.18
C PHE A 103 3.24 -7.13 -2.10
N ARG A 104 2.29 -6.84 -1.21
CA ARG A 104 1.78 -5.52 -0.88
C ARG A 104 2.38 -5.10 0.44
N LEU A 105 2.89 -3.88 0.51
CA LEU A 105 3.50 -3.32 1.70
C LEU A 105 2.75 -2.07 2.13
N ARG A 106 2.49 -2.01 3.44
CA ARG A 106 1.97 -0.83 4.13
C ARG A 106 2.85 -0.52 5.32
N GLY A 107 3.09 0.76 5.55
CA GLY A 107 3.67 1.18 6.82
C GLY A 107 3.70 2.68 6.99
N ARG A 108 4.11 3.09 8.20
CA ARG A 108 4.26 4.49 8.55
C ARG A 108 5.67 4.96 8.19
N PHE A 109 5.75 6.12 7.57
CA PHE A 109 6.98 6.83 7.29
C PHE A 109 7.22 7.81 8.45
N THR A 110 7.92 7.36 9.50
CA THR A 110 8.29 8.22 10.65
C THR A 110 9.78 8.38 10.78
N GLU A 111 10.19 9.42 11.49
CA GLU A 111 11.55 9.50 12.01
C GLU A 111 11.85 8.26 12.85
N SER A 112 13.02 7.69 12.56
CA SER A 112 13.55 6.46 13.13
C SER A 112 13.59 6.54 14.66
N THR A 113 12.65 5.86 15.34
CA THR A 113 12.91 5.41 16.70
C THR A 113 13.79 4.17 16.61
N SER A 114 14.91 4.22 17.32
CA SER A 114 16.10 3.36 17.28
C SER A 114 15.90 1.84 17.50
N ASP A 115 14.66 1.35 17.61
CA ASP A 115 14.40 0.12 18.36
C ASP A 115 13.83 -1.04 17.53
N GLN A 116 13.71 -0.91 16.20
CA GLN A 116 13.21 -2.00 15.36
C GLN A 116 14.20 -2.41 14.27
N ASN A 117 14.76 -3.61 14.43
CA ASN A 117 15.67 -4.34 13.53
C ASN A 117 15.18 -4.56 12.07
N ASN A 118 14.13 -3.87 11.61
CA ASN A 118 13.65 -3.88 10.24
C ASN A 118 13.03 -2.52 9.92
N SER A 119 13.86 -1.53 9.58
CA SER A 119 13.31 -0.24 9.14
C SER A 119 12.51 -0.46 7.85
N LEU A 120 11.40 0.25 7.69
CA LEU A 120 10.54 0.14 6.49
C LEU A 120 11.34 0.44 5.21
N GLU A 121 12.31 1.35 5.29
CA GLU A 121 13.23 1.70 4.21
C GLU A 121 14.13 0.52 3.82
N ASP A 122 14.63 -0.25 4.79
CA ASP A 122 15.42 -1.47 4.52
C ASP A 122 14.59 -2.53 3.80
N ILE A 123 13.34 -2.73 4.23
CA ILE A 123 12.43 -3.69 3.59
C ILE A 123 12.23 -3.27 2.12
N ILE A 124 11.97 -1.99 1.87
CA ILE A 124 11.72 -1.47 0.51
C ILE A 124 12.98 -1.60 -0.33
N SER A 125 14.15 -1.17 0.17
CA SER A 125 15.40 -1.21 -0.58
C SER A 125 15.79 -2.62 -1.01
N ILE A 126 15.60 -3.61 -0.12
CA ILE A 126 15.92 -5.02 -0.37
C ILE A 126 14.88 -5.68 -1.28
N GLN A 127 13.59 -5.38 -1.07
CA GLN A 127 12.48 -6.13 -1.69
C GLN A 127 11.76 -5.40 -2.83
N ARG A 128 12.25 -4.23 -3.27
CA ARG A 128 11.67 -3.38 -4.31
C ARG A 128 11.26 -4.09 -5.62
N SER A 129 11.99 -5.13 -6.02
CA SER A 129 11.70 -5.90 -7.24
C SER A 129 10.43 -6.73 -7.16
N ARG A 130 9.92 -6.99 -5.96
CA ARG A 130 8.73 -7.80 -5.68
C ARG A 130 7.53 -6.98 -5.19
N LEU A 131 7.69 -5.67 -5.00
CA LEU A 131 6.62 -4.80 -4.54
C LEU A 131 5.56 -4.66 -5.63
N LEU A 132 4.35 -5.14 -5.33
CA LEU A 132 3.17 -5.03 -6.18
C LEU A 132 2.34 -3.79 -5.83
N GLN A 133 2.28 -3.46 -4.54
CA GLN A 133 1.57 -2.29 -4.03
C GLN A 133 2.34 -1.71 -2.84
N LEU A 134 2.43 -0.38 -2.79
CA LEU A 134 3.08 0.35 -1.71
C LEU A 134 2.13 1.40 -1.16
N ASP A 135 1.89 1.37 0.15
CA ASP A 135 0.99 2.26 0.88
C ASP A 135 1.71 2.88 2.07
N LEU A 136 2.14 4.12 1.91
CA LEU A 136 2.92 4.85 2.90
C LEU A 136 2.12 6.03 3.42
N TRP A 137 2.20 6.23 4.73
CA TRP A 137 1.62 7.41 5.38
C TRP A 137 2.58 7.95 6.44
N GLY A 138 2.71 9.25 6.57
CA GLY A 138 3.65 9.90 7.49
C GLY A 138 3.10 11.20 8.06
N SER A 139 3.86 11.87 8.93
CA SER A 139 3.54 13.24 9.39
C SER A 139 4.37 14.26 8.61
N SER A 140 3.81 15.45 8.38
CA SER A 140 4.52 16.54 7.70
C SER A 140 5.83 16.92 8.39
N GLU A 141 5.90 16.84 9.72
CA GLU A 141 7.10 17.11 10.50
C GLU A 141 8.29 16.24 10.08
N ALA A 142 8.06 14.95 9.81
CA ALA A 142 9.10 14.04 9.36
C ALA A 142 9.61 14.37 7.95
N GLU A 143 8.73 14.88 7.07
CA GLU A 143 9.11 15.33 5.73
C GLU A 143 9.78 16.71 5.74
N VAL A 144 9.41 17.59 6.65
CA VAL A 144 10.04 18.91 6.84
C VAL A 144 11.45 18.74 7.42
N ALA A 145 11.62 17.83 8.38
CA ALA A 145 12.92 17.52 8.95
C ALA A 145 13.84 16.76 7.98
N SER A 146 13.27 15.93 7.09
CA SER A 146 14.02 15.10 6.15
C SER A 146 13.29 14.89 4.81
N PRO A 147 13.27 15.91 3.93
CA PRO A 147 12.62 15.81 2.62
C PRO A 147 13.30 14.78 1.70
N THR A 148 14.51 14.33 2.06
CA THR A 148 15.31 13.40 1.28
C THR A 148 14.81 11.96 1.37
N ARG A 149 14.16 11.52 2.44
CA ARG A 149 13.77 10.11 2.60
C ARG A 149 12.73 9.68 1.57
N MET A 150 11.63 10.44 1.45
CA MET A 150 10.57 10.14 0.48
C MET A 150 11.11 10.22 -0.95
N HIS A 151 11.93 11.23 -1.24
CA HIS A 151 12.61 11.38 -2.52
C HIS A 151 13.51 10.18 -2.85
N ASN A 152 14.32 9.70 -1.88
CA ASN A 152 15.20 8.54 -2.06
C ASN A 152 14.41 7.25 -2.33
N LEU A 153 13.27 7.08 -1.65
CA LEU A 153 12.38 5.96 -1.87
C LEU A 153 11.78 5.99 -3.28
N LEU A 154 11.30 7.15 -3.71
CA LEU A 154 10.74 7.36 -5.06
C LEU A 154 11.81 7.33 -6.16
N ALA A 155 13.09 7.46 -5.82
CA ALA A 155 14.20 7.29 -6.74
C ALA A 155 14.54 5.82 -7.01
N MET A 156 13.98 4.87 -6.23
CA MET A 156 14.23 3.44 -6.42
C MET A 156 13.37 2.86 -7.54
N ASP A 157 13.98 2.01 -8.38
CA ASP A 157 13.22 1.25 -9.36
C ASP A 157 12.36 0.18 -8.68
N MET A 158 11.05 0.20 -8.97
CA MET A 158 10.07 -0.79 -8.50
C MET A 158 9.31 -1.37 -9.71
N PRO A 159 9.90 -2.33 -10.42
CA PRO A 159 9.43 -2.76 -11.75
C PRO A 159 8.06 -3.46 -11.73
N LEU A 160 7.66 -4.07 -10.61
CA LEU A 160 6.37 -4.76 -10.47
C LEU A 160 5.28 -3.91 -9.80
N LEU A 161 5.59 -2.66 -9.44
CA LEU A 161 4.65 -1.82 -8.70
C LEU A 161 3.46 -1.45 -9.58
N HIS A 162 2.26 -1.81 -9.13
CA HIS A 162 0.99 -1.49 -9.79
C HIS A 162 0.24 -0.36 -9.10
N ILE A 163 0.35 -0.25 -7.78
CA ILE A 163 -0.39 0.72 -6.98
C ILE A 163 0.58 1.41 -6.03
N LEU A 164 0.64 2.73 -6.11
CA LEU A 164 1.36 3.60 -5.17
C LEU A 164 0.34 4.45 -4.42
N SER A 165 0.44 4.47 -3.10
CA SER A 165 -0.38 5.31 -2.23
C SER A 165 0.53 6.04 -1.25
N LEU A 166 0.45 7.37 -1.25
CA LEU A 166 1.21 8.26 -0.38
C LEU A 166 0.23 9.20 0.32
N SER A 167 0.31 9.27 1.64
CA SER A 167 -0.54 10.15 2.45
C SER A 167 0.32 10.88 3.48
N CYS A 168 0.12 12.19 3.63
CA CYS A 168 0.81 12.97 4.65
C CYS A 168 -0.21 13.54 5.64
N GLU A 169 -0.07 13.27 6.92
CA GLU A 169 -0.91 13.88 7.95
C GLU A 169 -0.48 15.35 8.11
N PRO A 170 -1.40 16.31 7.91
CA PRO A 170 -1.08 17.72 8.09
C PRO A 170 -0.86 17.98 9.58
N VAL A 171 0.21 18.70 9.89
CA VAL A 171 0.42 19.29 11.22
C VAL A 171 -0.08 20.73 11.14
N ASP A 172 -0.88 21.15 12.13
CA ASP A 172 -1.40 22.51 12.23
C ASP A 172 -0.28 23.54 11.99
N ASP A 173 -0.57 24.57 11.18
CA ASP A 173 0.30 25.70 10.80
C ASP A 173 1.53 25.43 9.91
N VAL A 174 1.82 24.19 9.49
CA VAL A 174 2.98 23.93 8.59
C VAL A 174 2.52 23.59 7.18
N ALA A 175 2.69 24.54 6.27
CA ALA A 175 2.53 24.29 4.84
C ALA A 175 3.56 23.25 4.39
N LEU A 176 3.08 22.09 3.93
CA LEU A 176 3.92 21.05 3.35
C LEU A 176 4.72 21.64 2.16
N PRO A 177 6.05 21.43 2.09
CA PRO A 177 6.81 21.81 0.91
C PRO A 177 6.25 21.03 -0.28
N SER A 178 5.58 21.73 -1.19
CA SER A 178 4.66 21.16 -2.19
C SER A 178 5.34 20.37 -3.31
N THR A 179 6.57 19.88 -3.13
CA THR A 179 7.45 19.64 -4.28
C THR A 179 8.44 18.51 -4.05
N ALA A 180 7.97 17.27 -4.03
CA ALA A 180 8.83 16.13 -4.37
C ALA A 180 9.04 16.10 -5.90
N PHE A 181 9.70 17.12 -6.45
CA PHE A 181 10.15 17.10 -7.85
C PHE A 181 11.41 16.25 -7.98
N GLY A 182 11.55 15.48 -9.06
CA GLY A 182 12.87 15.03 -9.50
C GLY A 182 13.19 13.54 -9.31
N ALA A 183 12.37 12.78 -8.58
CA ALA A 183 12.69 11.37 -8.34
C ALA A 183 12.65 10.58 -9.66
N SER A 184 13.80 10.01 -10.05
CA SER A 184 14.00 9.32 -11.34
C SER A 184 13.76 7.81 -11.28
N GLY A 185 13.07 7.30 -10.24
CA GLY A 185 12.74 5.89 -10.13
C GLY A 185 11.84 5.44 -11.28
N LYS A 186 12.01 4.19 -11.72
CA LYS A 186 11.20 3.60 -12.80
C LYS A 186 10.06 2.77 -12.24
N PHE A 187 8.84 3.11 -12.67
CA PHE A 187 7.60 2.43 -12.31
C PHE A 187 6.82 1.99 -13.57
N PRO A 188 7.39 1.11 -14.41
CA PRO A 188 6.88 0.82 -15.76
C PRO A 188 5.49 0.14 -15.77
N ASN A 189 5.06 -0.43 -14.65
CA ASN A 189 3.79 -1.13 -14.52
C ASN A 189 2.79 -0.43 -13.59
N LEU A 190 3.07 0.82 -13.18
CA LEU A 190 2.20 1.57 -12.28
C LEU A 190 0.87 1.86 -12.98
N LYS A 191 -0.23 1.41 -12.37
CA LYS A 191 -1.60 1.55 -12.88
C LYS A 191 -2.42 2.56 -12.08
N ALA A 192 -2.22 2.59 -10.77
CA ALA A 192 -2.94 3.49 -9.88
C ALA A 192 -1.98 4.27 -8.97
N MET A 193 -2.23 5.56 -8.83
CA MET A 193 -1.52 6.46 -7.93
C MET A 193 -2.54 7.18 -7.06
N LEU A 194 -2.36 7.12 -5.75
CA LEU A 194 -3.22 7.78 -4.78
C LEU A 194 -2.35 8.69 -3.92
N LEU A 195 -2.62 9.99 -3.97
CA LEU A 195 -1.86 10.99 -3.25
C LEU A 195 -2.83 11.79 -2.38
N GLU A 196 -2.54 11.88 -1.08
CA GLU A 196 -3.36 12.60 -0.09
C GLU A 196 -2.46 13.57 0.70
N ASN A 197 -2.81 14.86 0.71
CA ASN A 197 -1.98 15.96 1.23
C ASN A 197 -0.54 16.03 0.69
N PHE A 198 -0.21 15.29 -0.35
CA PHE A 198 1.13 15.19 -0.90
C PHE A 198 1.03 15.23 -2.42
N LEU A 199 1.95 15.93 -3.08
CA LEU A 199 2.04 15.90 -4.54
C LEU A 199 3.41 15.42 -4.98
N TRP A 200 3.39 14.39 -5.83
CA TRP A 200 4.56 13.89 -6.51
C TRP A 200 4.37 14.02 -8.00
N VAL A 201 5.29 14.76 -8.64
CA VAL A 201 5.34 14.87 -10.09
C VAL A 201 6.54 14.05 -10.58
N PRO A 202 6.31 12.88 -11.19
CA PRO A 202 7.40 12.01 -11.64
C PRO A 202 8.17 12.70 -12.77
N SER A 203 9.50 12.60 -12.72
CA SER A 203 10.37 13.09 -13.79
C SER A 203 10.40 12.15 -15.00
N CYS A 204 9.96 10.92 -14.81
CA CYS A 204 9.78 9.94 -15.87
C CYS A 204 8.29 9.83 -16.27
N GLY A 205 8.04 9.41 -17.51
CA GLY A 205 6.68 9.11 -17.95
C GLY A 205 6.12 7.88 -17.22
N LEU A 206 4.83 7.92 -16.90
CA LEU A 206 4.06 6.82 -16.33
C LEU A 206 3.08 6.29 -17.39
N PRO A 207 3.56 5.51 -18.38
CA PRO A 207 2.79 5.19 -19.59
C PRO A 207 1.60 4.27 -19.35
N LYS A 208 1.53 3.57 -18.21
CA LYS A 208 0.44 2.64 -17.87
C LYS A 208 -0.47 3.15 -16.76
N LEU A 209 -0.26 4.38 -16.28
CA LEU A 209 -1.09 4.92 -15.22
C LEU A 209 -2.48 5.21 -15.77
N THR A 210 -3.48 4.53 -15.23
CA THR A 210 -4.89 4.63 -15.64
C THR A 210 -5.73 5.33 -14.57
N HIS A 211 -5.32 5.26 -13.30
CA HIS A 211 -6.07 5.83 -12.18
C HIS A 211 -5.20 6.78 -11.37
N LEU A 212 -5.64 8.03 -11.23
CA LEU A 212 -5.02 9.04 -10.40
C LEU A 212 -6.06 9.57 -9.42
N HIS A 213 -5.77 9.44 -8.13
CA HIS A 213 -6.58 10.00 -7.05
C HIS A 213 -5.73 11.04 -6.30
N LEU A 214 -6.24 12.27 -6.25
CA LEU A 214 -5.67 13.38 -5.51
C LEU A 214 -6.65 13.79 -4.42
N ALA A 215 -6.22 13.79 -3.18
CA ALA A 215 -7.04 14.19 -2.04
C ALA A 215 -6.39 15.30 -1.23
N GLN A 216 -7.22 16.21 -0.74
CA GLN A 216 -6.83 17.32 0.13
C GLN A 216 -5.74 18.18 -0.54
N VAL A 217 -6.12 18.70 -1.71
CA VAL A 217 -5.26 19.30 -2.75
C VAL A 217 -4.98 20.80 -2.53
N ASP A 218 -5.33 21.36 -1.37
CA ASP A 218 -5.41 22.82 -1.18
C ASP A 218 -4.05 23.54 -1.30
N SER A 219 -2.95 22.78 -1.27
CA SER A 219 -1.58 23.27 -1.40
C SER A 219 -1.00 23.14 -2.82
N PHE A 220 -1.70 22.55 -3.79
CA PHE A 220 -1.12 22.26 -5.11
C PHE A 220 -1.38 23.38 -6.11
N THR A 221 -0.37 23.72 -6.91
CA THR A 221 -0.58 24.68 -8.00
C THR A 221 -1.21 23.97 -9.21
N THR A 222 -1.99 24.72 -9.99
CA THR A 222 -2.55 24.22 -11.26
C THR A 222 -1.47 23.77 -12.24
N ARG A 223 -0.26 24.34 -12.13
CA ARG A 223 0.91 23.97 -12.91
C ARG A 223 1.37 22.55 -12.60
N ASP A 224 1.45 22.20 -11.33
CA ASP A 224 1.97 20.90 -10.89
C ASP A 224 1.02 19.76 -11.29
N VAL A 225 -0.29 19.98 -11.15
CA VAL A 225 -1.31 19.04 -11.62
C VAL A 225 -1.21 18.86 -13.13
N ARG A 226 -1.06 19.95 -13.89
CA ARG A 226 -0.89 19.87 -15.35
C ARG A 226 0.38 19.11 -15.74
N ASP A 227 1.48 19.34 -15.04
CA ASP A 227 2.75 18.68 -15.34
C ASP A 227 2.70 17.18 -14.97
N LEU A 228 1.98 16.81 -13.90
CA LEU A 228 1.65 15.40 -13.60
C LEU A 228 0.81 14.75 -14.69
N LEU A 229 -0.24 15.44 -15.18
CA LEU A 229 -1.11 14.92 -16.25
C LEU A 229 -0.36 14.73 -17.58
N ARG A 230 0.64 15.57 -17.86
CA ARG A 230 1.51 15.39 -19.04
C ARG A 230 2.33 14.11 -18.98
N SER A 231 2.66 13.63 -17.78
CA SER A 231 3.42 12.41 -17.56
C SER A 231 2.54 11.14 -17.57
N THR A 232 1.21 11.24 -17.75
CA THR A 232 0.27 10.12 -17.60
C THR A 232 -0.64 9.96 -18.84
N PRO A 233 -0.09 9.56 -20.01
CA PRO A 233 -0.82 9.56 -21.28
C PRO A 233 -1.96 8.53 -21.38
N ALA A 234 -1.98 7.51 -20.51
CA ALA A 234 -2.98 6.45 -20.50
C ALA A 234 -4.04 6.64 -19.39
N LEU A 235 -4.18 7.86 -18.85
CA LEU A 235 -5.08 8.12 -17.74
C LEU A 235 -6.55 7.97 -18.15
N GLU A 236 -7.29 7.12 -17.44
CA GLU A 236 -8.72 6.84 -17.66
C GLU A 236 -9.58 7.47 -16.57
N VAL A 237 -9.09 7.50 -15.33
CA VAL A 237 -9.81 7.96 -14.14
C VAL A 237 -8.96 8.99 -13.41
N LEU A 238 -9.50 10.20 -13.29
CA LEU A 238 -8.99 11.26 -12.43
C LEU A 238 -10.03 11.56 -11.35
N ASP A 239 -9.66 11.36 -10.09
CA ASP A 239 -10.48 11.67 -8.93
C ASP A 239 -9.78 12.74 -8.10
N ILE A 240 -10.46 13.85 -7.85
CA ILE A 240 -9.94 14.99 -7.10
C ILE A 240 -10.91 15.28 -5.97
N THR A 241 -10.43 15.19 -4.74
CA THR A 241 -11.18 15.56 -3.54
C THR A 241 -10.51 16.76 -2.89
N LEU A 242 -11.27 17.85 -2.77
CA LEU A 242 -10.84 19.07 -2.07
C LEU A 242 -11.06 18.88 -0.58
N SER A 243 -10.24 19.50 0.28
CA SER A 243 -10.63 19.56 1.68
C SER A 243 -11.90 20.40 1.77
N SER A 244 -12.87 19.93 2.53
CA SER A 244 -14.12 20.65 2.73
C SER A 244 -13.86 21.83 3.67
N GLY A 245 -13.30 22.91 3.11
CA GLY A 245 -12.94 24.14 3.84
C GLY A 245 -12.92 25.40 2.98
N LEU A 246 -13.12 25.31 1.66
CA LEU A 246 -13.37 26.49 0.82
C LEU A 246 -14.81 26.98 1.05
N THR A 247 -15.01 27.75 2.13
CA THR A 247 -15.99 28.84 2.05
C THR A 247 -15.56 29.69 0.87
N VAL A 248 -16.25 29.57 -0.25
CA VAL A 248 -16.20 30.55 -1.32
C VAL A 248 -16.56 31.87 -0.64
N ALA A 249 -15.56 32.70 -0.36
CA ALA A 249 -15.82 34.09 -0.03
C ALA A 249 -16.68 34.63 -1.19
N PRO A 250 -17.88 35.18 -0.94
CA PRO A 250 -18.67 35.77 -2.00
C PRO A 250 -17.84 36.89 -2.61
N GLY A 251 -17.25 36.59 -3.77
CA GLY A 251 -16.48 37.54 -4.55
C GLY A 251 -17.37 38.70 -4.89
N SER A 252 -16.98 39.87 -4.40
CA SER A 252 -17.45 41.19 -4.79
C SER A 252 -17.93 41.23 -6.24
N THR A 253 -19.24 41.33 -6.43
CA THR A 253 -19.87 41.67 -7.70
C THR A 253 -19.53 43.12 -8.04
N ALA A 254 -18.39 43.34 -8.70
CA ALA A 254 -18.16 44.54 -9.48
C ALA A 254 -18.41 44.17 -10.96
N PRO A 255 -19.38 44.79 -11.66
CA PRO A 255 -19.64 44.49 -13.06
C PRO A 255 -18.46 44.97 -13.92
N ALA A 256 -17.88 44.05 -14.68
CA ALA A 256 -16.86 44.35 -15.66
C ALA A 256 -17.43 45.22 -16.79
N SER A 257 -16.86 46.40 -16.99
CA SER A 257 -17.13 47.25 -18.15
C SER A 257 -16.66 46.56 -19.44
N PRO A 258 -17.41 46.67 -20.56
CA PRO A 258 -17.04 46.04 -21.82
C PRO A 258 -15.83 46.73 -22.46
N VAL A 259 -14.84 45.92 -22.84
CA VAL A 259 -13.65 46.32 -23.59
C VAL A 259 -14.06 46.50 -25.07
N ALA A 260 -13.95 47.72 -25.59
CA ALA A 260 -14.03 47.98 -27.02
C ALA A 260 -12.67 47.66 -27.68
N LEU A 261 -12.70 46.84 -28.74
CA LEU A 261 -11.54 46.58 -29.58
C LEU A 261 -11.41 47.64 -30.68
N PRO A 262 -10.18 48.01 -31.10
CA PRO A 262 -9.92 48.91 -32.22
C PRO A 262 -10.22 48.29 -33.59
#